data_AF-A0AAD9AIJ7-F1
#
_entry.id   AF-A0AAD9AIJ7-F1
#
_cell.length_a   1.000
_cell.length_b   1.000
_cell.length_c   1.000
_cell.angle_alpha   90.00
_cell.angle_beta   90.00
_cell.angle_gamma   90.00
#
_symmetry.space_group_name_H-M   'P 1'
#
loop_
_entity.id
_entity.type
_entity.pdbx_description
1 polymer ?
#
loop_
_entity_poly.entity_id
_entity_poly.type
_entity_poly.pdbx_seq_one_letter_code
_entity_poly.pdbx_strand_id
1 'polypeptide(L)'
;MPRIFNQAGDEAVPICQRCVKANRYCDRSAAPSQFHNKTPEAPSALGTFPSPTKPRDALLNPSVARYFHHYITDIAPWYDLSDSSHTFATRLPEIALENSLPFAAILALSAVHISQTTAPSAKVAAEFYHGHCIRILIDLKDDEHDEVNTQGLALASVCLLRSYEILSEEIDPNRHLRGAYSLAAYRSPLIDYLGSGLRTAGFWNYLREDITFSLFQRCPLKIDLDQMPLLSQHHTDHSYLNTVSLILGRIINACFSSTITEQTWTVLFDMLRSWSADLPARFRPFSREDRGLGLTLPSIWMLRECHASALHYRLVCVAILCAQATPKNVAKLRQLLEHDHKIGGTKEEVLEACGLDLCGIAFTANMPAVLVNAFGPIAFCARFIRSEASQQEVIRRLMACKRSIGWPVQRLVSDLQHAWSGSSSADSQFNSELRLM
;
A
#
# COMPACT_ATOMS: atom_id res chain seq x y z
N MET A 1 12.76 8.19 9.13
CA MET A 1 14.22 7.98 9.29
C MET A 1 14.51 6.49 9.40
N PRO A 2 15.76 6.00 9.23
CA PRO A 2 15.98 4.56 9.28
C PRO A 2 15.69 4.00 10.68
N ARG A 3 14.91 2.92 10.76
CA ARG A 3 14.59 2.30 12.05
C ARG A 3 15.87 1.79 12.72
N ILE A 4 16.14 2.28 13.93
CA ILE A 4 17.32 1.89 14.71
C ILE A 4 17.18 0.42 15.09
N PHE A 5 18.29 -0.31 15.03
CA PHE A 5 18.37 -1.71 15.46
C PHE A 5 17.92 -1.84 16.93
N ASN A 6 16.85 -2.61 17.18
CA ASN A 6 16.42 -2.93 18.54
C ASN A 6 17.33 -4.05 19.10
N GLN A 7 18.07 -3.77 20.18
CA GLN A 7 18.93 -4.76 20.86
C GLN A 7 18.15 -5.64 21.85
N ALA A 8 16.86 -5.39 22.06
CA ALA A 8 16.03 -6.11 23.02
C ALA A 8 14.96 -6.98 22.32
N GLY A 9 15.30 -8.24 22.07
CA GLY A 9 14.41 -9.34 21.60
C GLY A 9 14.09 -9.28 20.11
N ASP A 10 14.29 -10.32 19.29
CA ASP A 10 14.27 -11.78 19.44
C ASP A 10 15.35 -12.44 18.56
N GLU A 11 16.14 -13.37 19.11
CA GLU A 11 17.33 -13.99 18.49
C GLU A 11 17.02 -15.03 17.38
N ALA A 12 16.03 -14.80 16.52
CA ALA A 12 15.57 -15.82 15.56
C ALA A 12 15.89 -15.56 14.08
N VAL A 13 16.41 -14.39 13.68
CA VAL A 13 16.52 -14.03 12.25
C VAL A 13 17.97 -13.70 11.85
N PRO A 14 18.53 -14.31 10.78
CA PRO A 14 19.93 -14.09 10.40
C PRO A 14 20.18 -12.65 9.93
N ILE A 15 20.97 -11.91 10.70
CA ILE A 15 21.34 -10.51 10.43
C ILE A 15 22.54 -10.48 9.46
N CYS A 16 22.44 -9.73 8.36
CA CYS A 16 23.59 -9.56 7.46
C CYS A 16 24.62 -8.56 8.01
N GLN A 17 25.92 -8.83 7.79
CA GLN A 17 27.03 -8.00 8.29
C GLN A 17 26.94 -6.52 7.89
N ARG A 18 26.30 -6.18 6.75
CA ARG A 18 26.11 -4.78 6.33
C ARG A 18 25.11 -4.04 7.23
N CYS A 19 24.04 -4.70 7.68
CA CYS A 19 23.06 -4.09 8.59
C CYS A 19 23.64 -3.91 9.99
N VAL A 20 24.43 -4.88 10.48
CA VAL A 20 25.18 -4.78 11.74
C VAL A 20 26.11 -3.56 11.72
N LYS A 21 26.95 -3.43 10.68
CA LYS A 21 27.90 -2.32 10.57
C LYS A 21 27.23 -0.94 10.47
N ALA A 22 26.01 -0.87 9.94
CA ALA A 22 25.28 0.38 9.77
C ALA A 22 24.32 0.68 10.94
N ASN A 23 24.25 -0.17 11.97
CA ASN A 23 23.28 -0.09 13.07
C ASN A 23 21.81 0.03 12.61
N ARG A 24 21.45 -0.71 11.55
CA ARG A 24 20.10 -0.73 10.95
C ARG A 24 19.42 -2.08 11.13
N TYR A 25 18.09 -2.08 11.26
CA TYR A 25 17.29 -3.30 11.28
C TYR A 25 17.53 -4.17 10.02
N CYS A 26 17.57 -5.50 10.19
CA CYS A 26 17.82 -6.47 9.12
C CYS A 26 16.66 -7.47 9.01
N ASP A 27 15.84 -7.29 7.98
CA ASP A 27 14.67 -8.14 7.70
C ASP A 27 15.02 -9.34 6.78
N ARG A 28 16.23 -9.90 6.89
CA ARG A 28 16.58 -11.10 6.11
C ARG A 28 16.03 -12.33 6.82
N SER A 29 14.75 -12.64 6.61
CA SER A 29 14.10 -13.88 7.04
C SER A 29 14.66 -15.15 6.36
N ALA A 30 15.52 -14.99 5.34
CA ALA A 30 16.31 -16.07 4.75
C ALA A 30 17.70 -15.57 4.37
N ALA A 31 18.65 -16.50 4.22
CA ALA A 31 19.96 -16.22 3.63
C ALA A 31 19.79 -15.39 2.35
N PRO A 32 20.70 -14.43 2.04
CA PRO A 32 20.65 -13.77 0.75
C PRO A 32 20.52 -14.85 -0.31
N SER A 33 19.48 -14.78 -1.13
CA SER A 33 19.48 -15.47 -2.40
C SER A 33 20.85 -15.16 -2.97
N GLN A 34 21.70 -16.18 -3.15
CA GLN A 34 22.85 -15.98 -4.01
C GLN A 34 22.23 -15.36 -5.25
N PHE A 35 22.66 -14.15 -5.59
CA PHE A 35 22.61 -13.75 -6.97
C PHE A 35 23.46 -14.83 -7.64
N HIS A 36 22.80 -15.92 -8.04
CA HIS A 36 23.26 -16.61 -9.20
C HIS A 36 23.22 -15.50 -10.24
N ASN A 37 24.40 -14.93 -10.47
CA ASN A 37 24.86 -14.61 -11.81
C ASN A 37 24.72 -15.91 -12.64
N LYS A 38 23.50 -16.40 -12.82
CA LYS A 38 23.07 -16.69 -14.15
C LYS A 38 23.16 -15.34 -14.80
N THR A 39 24.33 -15.05 -15.38
CA THR A 39 24.34 -14.46 -16.71
C THR A 39 23.12 -15.07 -17.38
N PRO A 40 22.05 -14.32 -17.68
CA PRO A 40 21.16 -14.82 -18.68
C PRO A 40 22.11 -15.07 -19.84
N GLU A 41 22.36 -16.33 -20.18
CA GLU A 41 22.67 -16.63 -21.56
C GLU A 41 21.55 -15.95 -22.30
N ALA A 42 21.85 -14.76 -22.84
CA ALA A 42 20.87 -13.97 -23.53
C ALA A 42 20.33 -14.92 -24.59
N PRO A 43 19.03 -15.30 -24.54
CA PRO A 43 18.40 -15.56 -25.81
C PRO A 43 18.60 -14.24 -26.56
N SER A 44 19.24 -14.30 -27.70
CA SER A 44 19.46 -13.19 -28.60
C SER A 44 18.13 -12.56 -29.04
N ALA A 45 17.44 -11.87 -28.14
CA ALA A 45 16.22 -11.11 -28.36
C ALA A 45 16.55 -9.64 -28.63
N LEU A 46 17.70 -9.39 -29.27
CA LEU A 46 18.20 -8.07 -29.67
C LEU A 46 17.34 -7.41 -30.78
N GLY A 47 16.07 -7.80 -30.94
CA GLY A 47 15.23 -7.37 -32.05
C GLY A 47 13.70 -7.33 -31.84
N THR A 48 13.16 -7.61 -30.64
CA THR A 48 11.68 -7.68 -30.48
C THR A 48 11.04 -6.35 -30.07
N PHE A 49 11.71 -5.55 -29.24
CA PHE A 49 11.20 -4.26 -28.74
C PHE A 49 12.28 -3.17 -28.83
N PRO A 50 11.91 -1.91 -29.12
CA PRO A 50 12.87 -0.82 -29.20
C PRO A 50 13.50 -0.51 -27.83
N SER A 51 14.77 -0.09 -27.84
CA SER A 51 15.47 0.29 -26.62
C SER A 51 14.81 1.51 -25.93
N PRO A 52 14.68 1.53 -24.59
CA PRO A 52 14.14 2.68 -23.86
C PRO A 52 15.13 3.85 -23.72
N THR A 53 16.34 3.74 -24.30
CA THR A 53 17.39 4.79 -24.20
C THR A 53 17.03 6.07 -24.95
N LYS A 54 16.16 6.00 -25.97
CA LYS A 54 15.62 7.16 -26.68
C LYS A 54 14.08 7.05 -26.67
N PRO A 55 13.40 7.54 -25.63
CA PRO A 55 11.96 7.33 -25.46
C PRO A 55 11.11 7.77 -26.64
N ARG A 56 11.39 8.94 -27.24
CA ARG A 56 10.65 9.43 -28.41
C ARG A 56 10.77 8.51 -29.63
N ASP A 57 11.96 8.00 -29.90
CA ASP A 57 12.18 7.05 -30.99
C ASP A 57 11.46 5.72 -30.72
N ALA A 58 11.50 5.25 -29.47
CA ALA A 58 10.81 4.02 -29.05
C ALA A 58 9.28 4.14 -29.19
N LEU A 59 8.70 5.32 -28.92
CA LEU A 59 7.27 5.60 -29.05
C LEU A 59 6.77 5.60 -30.50
N LEU A 60 7.65 5.63 -31.50
CA LEU A 60 7.26 5.39 -32.90
C LEU A 60 6.76 3.95 -33.12
N ASN A 61 7.14 3.01 -32.23
CA ASN A 61 6.58 1.67 -32.23
C ASN A 61 5.16 1.67 -31.63
N PRO A 62 4.12 1.21 -32.37
CA PRO A 62 2.74 1.27 -31.90
C PRO A 62 2.46 0.49 -30.62
N SER A 63 3.18 -0.61 -30.37
CA SER A 63 3.00 -1.39 -29.14
C SER A 63 3.55 -0.64 -27.91
N VAL A 64 4.67 0.07 -28.08
CA VAL A 64 5.26 0.90 -27.02
C VAL A 64 4.36 2.10 -26.72
N ALA A 65 3.85 2.77 -27.76
CA ALA A 65 2.88 3.85 -27.61
C ALA A 65 1.62 3.37 -26.86
N ARG A 66 1.14 2.14 -27.15
CA ARG A 66 -0.01 1.56 -26.44
C ARG A 66 0.28 1.33 -24.96
N TYR A 67 1.45 0.79 -24.61
CA TYR A 67 1.83 0.61 -23.20
C TYR A 67 1.97 1.94 -22.47
N PHE A 68 2.59 2.94 -23.11
CA PHE A 68 2.72 4.27 -22.52
C PHE A 68 1.37 4.97 -22.36
N HIS A 69 0.45 4.81 -23.31
CA HIS A 69 -0.91 5.32 -23.19
C HIS A 69 -1.68 4.63 -22.06
N HIS A 70 -1.62 3.28 -22.01
CA HIS A 70 -2.23 2.46 -20.96
C HIS A 70 -1.79 2.88 -19.56
N TYR A 71 -0.51 3.24 -19.40
CA TYR A 71 -0.03 3.81 -18.13
C TYR A 71 -0.83 5.04 -17.71
N ILE A 72 -0.93 6.04 -18.59
CA ILE A 72 -1.53 7.34 -18.31
C ILE A 72 -3.02 7.18 -17.97
N THR A 73 -3.73 6.33 -18.72
CA THR A 73 -5.19 6.17 -18.60
C THR A 73 -5.60 5.27 -17.47
N ASP A 74 -4.92 4.14 -17.28
CA ASP A 74 -5.43 3.04 -16.45
C ASP A 74 -4.64 2.85 -15.15
N ILE A 75 -3.36 3.23 -15.12
CA ILE A 75 -2.45 2.90 -14.01
C ILE A 75 -2.05 4.12 -13.18
N ALA A 76 -1.68 5.23 -13.83
CA ALA A 76 -1.25 6.45 -13.15
C ALA A 76 -2.26 6.95 -12.10
N PRO A 77 -3.60 6.87 -12.32
CA PRO A 77 -4.58 7.24 -11.30
C PRO A 77 -4.46 6.47 -9.98
N TRP A 78 -3.89 5.25 -9.98
CA TRP A 78 -3.69 4.48 -8.74
C TRP A 78 -2.72 5.18 -7.78
N TYR A 79 -1.74 5.88 -8.34
CA TYR A 79 -0.69 6.57 -7.59
C TYR A 79 -1.10 7.97 -7.16
N ASP A 80 -1.99 8.61 -7.93
CA ASP A 80 -2.46 9.97 -7.68
C ASP A 80 -3.64 10.05 -6.70
N LEU A 81 -4.07 8.92 -6.13
CA LEU A 81 -5.14 8.82 -5.12
C LEU A 81 -4.98 9.81 -3.95
N SER A 82 -3.74 10.23 -3.65
CA SER A 82 -3.39 11.17 -2.58
C SER A 82 -2.62 12.41 -3.07
N ASP A 83 -2.69 12.71 -4.36
CA ASP A 83 -1.96 13.81 -4.98
C ASP A 83 -2.88 14.67 -5.83
N SER A 84 -3.18 15.88 -5.35
CA SER A 84 -3.99 16.85 -6.08
C SER A 84 -3.37 17.33 -7.39
N SER A 85 -2.06 17.17 -7.56
CA SER A 85 -1.33 17.61 -8.75
C SER A 85 -1.30 16.55 -9.85
N HIS A 86 -1.82 15.35 -9.56
CA HIS A 86 -1.78 14.21 -10.48
C HIS A 86 -0.36 13.97 -11.04
N THR A 87 0.66 13.99 -10.18
CA THR A 87 2.06 14.02 -10.60
C THR A 87 2.45 12.76 -11.38
N PHE A 88 1.88 11.60 -11.05
CA PHE A 88 2.13 10.36 -11.80
C PHE A 88 1.39 10.33 -13.14
N ALA A 89 0.21 10.94 -13.27
CA ALA A 89 -0.52 11.00 -14.54
C ALA A 89 -0.08 12.14 -15.47
N THR A 90 0.58 13.17 -14.95
CA THR A 90 0.98 14.36 -15.71
C THR A 90 2.50 14.45 -15.83
N ARG A 91 3.16 14.83 -14.74
CA ARG A 91 4.57 15.20 -14.74
C ARG A 91 5.51 14.03 -15.03
N LEU A 92 5.22 12.84 -14.50
CA LEU A 92 6.07 11.67 -14.71
C LEU A 92 6.09 11.23 -16.20
N PRO A 93 4.93 11.12 -16.90
CA PRO A 93 4.89 10.92 -18.35
C PRO A 93 5.65 11.98 -19.14
N GLU A 94 5.49 13.28 -18.81
CA GLU A 94 6.22 14.35 -19.49
C GLU A 94 7.74 14.15 -19.40
N ILE A 95 8.25 13.84 -18.21
CA ILE A 95 9.68 13.59 -18.01
C ILE A 95 10.11 12.30 -18.72
N ALA A 96 9.26 11.27 -18.72
CA ALA A 96 9.54 9.99 -19.37
C ALA A 96 9.66 10.09 -20.90
N LEU A 97 9.20 11.17 -21.54
CA LEU A 97 9.46 11.41 -22.96
C LEU A 97 10.95 11.71 -23.24
N GLU A 98 11.71 12.12 -22.23
CA GLU A 98 13.13 12.49 -22.38
C GLU A 98 14.05 11.67 -21.46
N ASN A 99 13.52 10.96 -20.46
CA ASN A 99 14.30 10.21 -19.49
C ASN A 99 14.03 8.70 -19.56
N SER A 100 15.09 7.92 -19.77
CA SER A 100 15.02 6.47 -19.98
C SER A 100 14.56 5.69 -18.75
N LEU A 101 14.84 6.17 -17.54
CA LEU A 101 14.52 5.47 -16.29
C LEU A 101 13.01 5.35 -16.05
N PRO A 102 12.26 6.47 -15.88
CA PRO A 102 10.81 6.39 -15.69
C PRO A 102 10.11 5.86 -16.95
N PHE A 103 10.67 6.06 -18.14
CA PHE A 103 10.14 5.46 -19.37
C PHE A 103 10.15 3.93 -19.32
N ALA A 104 11.29 3.33 -18.99
CA ALA A 104 11.39 1.88 -18.85
C ALA A 104 10.47 1.35 -17.74
N ALA A 105 10.38 2.05 -16.60
CA ALA A 105 9.50 1.67 -15.49
C ALA A 105 8.01 1.71 -15.88
N ILE A 106 7.58 2.77 -16.56
CA ILE A 106 6.22 2.94 -17.10
C ILE A 106 5.85 1.79 -18.03
N LEU A 107 6.73 1.46 -18.97
CA LEU A 107 6.48 0.40 -19.95
C LEU A 107 6.46 -0.99 -19.29
N ALA A 108 7.36 -1.24 -18.35
CA ALA A 108 7.40 -2.48 -17.59
C ALA A 108 6.09 -2.73 -16.85
N LEU A 109 5.65 -1.75 -16.05
CA LEU A 109 4.42 -1.85 -15.26
C LEU A 109 3.18 -2.01 -16.15
N SER A 110 3.10 -1.24 -17.23
CA SER A 110 1.94 -1.28 -18.12
C SER A 110 1.84 -2.61 -18.87
N ALA A 111 2.98 -3.11 -19.37
CA ALA A 111 3.01 -4.39 -20.05
C ALA A 111 2.69 -5.56 -19.11
N VAL A 112 3.15 -5.54 -17.84
CA VAL A 112 2.78 -6.60 -16.89
C VAL A 112 1.30 -6.52 -16.54
N HIS A 113 0.75 -5.33 -16.32
CA HIS A 113 -0.68 -5.17 -16.06
C HIS A 113 -1.54 -5.68 -17.21
N ILE A 114 -1.19 -5.33 -18.46
CA ILE A 114 -1.85 -5.86 -19.65
C ILE A 114 -1.72 -7.38 -19.72
N SER A 115 -0.55 -7.94 -19.38
CA SER A 115 -0.33 -9.39 -19.39
C SER A 115 -1.25 -10.14 -18.40
N GLN A 116 -1.56 -9.52 -17.27
CA GLN A 116 -2.41 -10.12 -16.25
C GLN A 116 -3.91 -9.94 -16.51
N THR A 117 -4.29 -8.99 -17.36
CA THR A 117 -5.69 -8.60 -17.56
C THR A 117 -6.24 -8.99 -18.93
N THR A 118 -5.52 -8.66 -20.01
CA THR A 118 -6.08 -8.68 -21.37
C THR A 118 -5.25 -9.48 -22.37
N ALA A 119 -3.91 -9.44 -22.29
CA ALA A 119 -3.04 -10.04 -23.30
C ALA A 119 -1.77 -10.66 -22.69
N PRO A 120 -1.77 -11.96 -22.34
CA PRO A 120 -0.63 -12.65 -21.73
C PRO A 120 0.70 -12.52 -22.51
N SER A 121 0.64 -12.31 -23.82
CA SER A 121 1.83 -12.09 -24.67
C SER A 121 2.62 -10.82 -24.32
N ALA A 122 2.00 -9.84 -23.65
CA ALA A 122 2.67 -8.61 -23.20
C ALA A 122 3.75 -8.87 -22.14
N LYS A 123 3.74 -10.04 -21.49
CA LYS A 123 4.73 -10.43 -20.47
C LYS A 123 6.18 -10.29 -20.97
N VAL A 124 6.44 -10.64 -22.23
CA VAL A 124 7.79 -10.54 -22.83
C VAL A 124 8.27 -9.08 -22.88
N ALA A 125 7.38 -8.13 -23.20
CA ALA A 125 7.71 -6.71 -23.18
C ALA A 125 7.94 -6.22 -21.74
N ALA A 126 7.13 -6.71 -20.80
CA ALA A 126 7.22 -6.36 -19.40
C ALA A 126 8.60 -6.73 -18.82
N GLU A 127 9.05 -7.96 -19.04
CA GLU A 127 10.36 -8.46 -18.61
C GLU A 127 11.52 -7.69 -19.28
N PHE A 128 11.37 -7.38 -20.58
CA PHE A 128 12.36 -6.59 -21.33
C PHE A 128 12.57 -5.20 -20.72
N TYR A 129 11.50 -4.42 -20.54
CA TYR A 129 11.61 -3.06 -20.00
C TYR A 129 11.96 -3.06 -18.51
N HIS A 130 11.49 -4.05 -17.74
CA HIS A 130 11.91 -4.25 -16.35
C HIS A 130 13.44 -4.42 -16.27
N GLY A 131 14.02 -5.33 -17.07
CA GLY A 131 15.47 -5.55 -17.09
C GLY A 131 16.28 -4.29 -17.44
N HIS A 132 15.80 -3.49 -18.39
CA HIS A 132 16.40 -2.20 -18.71
C HIS A 132 16.32 -1.20 -17.56
N CYS A 133 15.15 -1.09 -16.91
CA CYS A 133 14.95 -0.19 -15.78
C CYS A 133 15.90 -0.53 -14.61
N ILE A 134 16.05 -1.82 -14.28
CA ILE A 134 16.98 -2.29 -13.24
C ILE A 134 18.42 -1.93 -13.58
N ARG A 135 18.83 -2.15 -14.83
CA ARG A 135 20.20 -1.81 -15.25
C ARG A 135 20.49 -0.31 -15.09
N ILE A 136 19.55 0.54 -15.51
CA ILE A 136 19.69 1.99 -15.34
C ILE A 136 19.82 2.35 -13.85
N LEU A 137 18.99 1.76 -12.98
CA LEU A 137 19.07 1.99 -11.52
C LEU A 137 20.40 1.54 -10.91
N ILE A 138 20.99 0.43 -11.38
CA ILE A 138 22.29 -0.07 -10.92
C ILE A 138 23.43 0.86 -11.37
N ASP A 139 23.32 1.42 -12.58
CA ASP A 139 24.34 2.27 -13.18
C ASP A 139 24.31 3.73 -12.66
N LEU A 140 23.29 4.10 -11.86
CA LEU A 140 23.23 5.42 -11.22
C LEU A 140 24.42 5.59 -10.26
N LYS A 141 25.27 6.57 -10.54
CA LYS A 141 26.46 6.87 -9.72
C LYS A 141 26.08 7.61 -8.44
N ASP A 142 26.89 7.45 -7.40
CA ASP A 142 26.69 8.11 -6.10
C ASP A 142 26.62 9.66 -6.23
N ASP A 143 27.39 10.26 -7.15
CA ASP A 143 27.38 11.73 -7.38
C ASP A 143 26.11 12.22 -8.09
N GLU A 144 25.51 11.40 -8.97
CA GLU A 144 24.22 11.67 -9.64
C GLU A 144 23.04 11.43 -8.69
N HIS A 145 23.27 10.66 -7.64
CA HIS A 145 22.32 10.35 -6.58
C HIS A 145 22.03 11.55 -5.69
N ASP A 146 22.86 12.59 -5.69
CA ASP A 146 22.68 13.77 -4.84
C ASP A 146 21.76 14.84 -5.45
N GLU A 147 21.35 14.70 -6.72
CA GLU A 147 20.41 15.62 -7.36
C GLU A 147 18.95 15.35 -6.96
N VAL A 148 18.24 16.41 -6.55
CA VAL A 148 16.87 16.28 -6.03
C VAL A 148 15.90 15.71 -7.07
N ASN A 149 16.07 16.06 -8.34
CA ASN A 149 15.22 15.56 -9.41
C ASN A 149 15.50 14.09 -9.71
N THR A 150 16.77 13.69 -9.76
CA THR A 150 17.21 12.32 -10.05
C THR A 150 16.70 11.34 -8.99
N GLN A 151 16.77 11.70 -7.71
CA GLN A 151 16.20 10.88 -6.63
C GLN A 151 14.67 10.79 -6.70
N GLY A 152 13.96 11.87 -7.05
CA GLY A 152 12.51 11.85 -7.22
C GLY A 152 12.09 10.89 -8.36
N LEU A 153 12.85 10.90 -9.46
CA LEU A 153 12.65 9.98 -10.58
C LEU A 153 12.98 8.53 -10.20
N ALA A 154 14.07 8.31 -9.46
CA ALA A 154 14.43 7.00 -8.97
C ALA A 154 13.34 6.45 -8.03
N LEU A 155 12.87 7.24 -7.07
CA LEU A 155 11.81 6.83 -6.15
C LEU A 155 10.51 6.49 -6.89
N ALA A 156 10.06 7.38 -7.78
CA ALA A 156 8.86 7.13 -8.58
C ALA A 156 8.99 5.85 -9.43
N SER A 157 10.13 5.67 -10.09
CA SER A 157 10.39 4.48 -10.91
C SER A 157 10.43 3.20 -10.08
N VAL A 158 11.02 3.23 -8.88
CA VAL A 158 11.05 2.07 -7.98
C VAL A 158 9.65 1.77 -7.41
N CYS A 159 8.79 2.77 -7.16
CA CYS A 159 7.38 2.54 -6.85
C CYS A 159 6.62 1.86 -8.01
N LEU A 160 6.91 2.23 -9.27
CA LEU A 160 6.33 1.51 -10.41
C LEU A 160 6.82 0.06 -10.49
N LEU A 161 8.12 -0.17 -10.28
CA LEU A 161 8.71 -1.52 -10.23
C LEU A 161 8.17 -2.34 -9.04
N ARG A 162 7.82 -1.67 -7.95
CA ARG A 162 7.17 -2.30 -6.80
C ARG A 162 5.81 -2.86 -7.17
N SER A 163 4.99 -2.08 -7.85
CA SER A 163 3.71 -2.58 -8.36
C SER A 163 3.90 -3.65 -9.43
N TYR A 164 4.95 -3.56 -10.26
CA TYR A 164 5.31 -4.64 -11.18
C TYR A 164 5.54 -5.97 -10.46
N GLU A 165 6.32 -5.97 -9.36
CA GLU A 165 6.57 -7.18 -8.56
C GLU A 165 5.25 -7.80 -8.10
N ILE A 166 4.38 -6.98 -7.51
CA ILE A 166 3.09 -7.42 -6.97
C ILE A 166 2.22 -8.04 -8.07
N LEU A 167 2.22 -7.48 -9.28
CA LEU A 167 1.43 -8.02 -10.39
C LEU A 167 2.09 -9.25 -11.05
N SER A 168 3.42 -9.41 -10.94
CA SER A 168 4.18 -10.45 -11.63
C SER A 168 4.39 -11.73 -10.82
N GLU A 169 4.45 -11.62 -9.49
CA GLU A 169 4.79 -12.73 -8.59
C GLU A 169 3.62 -13.09 -7.68
N GLU A 170 3.38 -14.39 -7.44
CA GLU A 170 2.32 -14.84 -6.49
C GLU A 170 2.68 -14.53 -5.04
N ILE A 171 3.98 -14.59 -4.73
CA ILE A 171 4.53 -14.27 -3.42
C ILE A 171 5.28 -12.96 -3.58
N ASP A 172 4.79 -11.96 -2.87
CA ASP A 172 5.40 -10.64 -2.82
C ASP A 172 6.84 -10.70 -2.26
N PRO A 173 7.89 -10.47 -3.10
CA PRO A 173 9.28 -10.62 -2.69
C PRO A 173 9.83 -9.38 -1.98
N ASN A 174 9.12 -8.25 -2.01
CA ASN A 174 9.48 -6.99 -1.34
C ASN A 174 10.85 -6.39 -1.71
N ARG A 175 11.41 -6.72 -2.89
CA ARG A 175 12.76 -6.23 -3.25
C ARG A 175 12.72 -4.75 -3.59
N HIS A 176 11.80 -4.32 -4.45
CA HIS A 176 11.63 -2.91 -4.79
C HIS A 176 11.09 -2.08 -3.63
N LEU A 177 10.33 -2.67 -2.70
CA LEU A 177 9.91 -1.95 -1.49
C LEU A 177 11.13 -1.56 -0.63
N ARG A 178 12.13 -2.45 -0.51
CA ARG A 178 13.39 -2.16 0.18
C ARG A 178 14.22 -1.11 -0.56
N GLY A 179 14.23 -1.16 -1.89
CA GLY A 179 14.84 -0.14 -2.73
C GLY A 179 14.19 1.25 -2.53
N ALA A 180 12.87 1.31 -2.60
CA ALA A 180 12.09 2.54 -2.40
C ALA A 180 12.33 3.13 -1.02
N TYR A 181 12.38 2.29 0.02
CA TYR A 181 12.73 2.74 1.36
C TYR A 181 14.10 3.43 1.42
N SER A 182 15.13 2.86 0.76
CA SER A 182 16.45 3.47 0.77
C SER A 182 16.47 4.86 0.12
N LEU A 183 15.61 5.09 -0.88
CA LEU A 183 15.44 6.38 -1.56
C LEU A 183 14.55 7.35 -0.77
N ALA A 184 13.49 6.83 -0.13
CA ALA A 184 12.55 7.62 0.67
C ALA A 184 13.13 8.05 2.02
N ALA A 185 14.05 7.26 2.59
CA ALA A 185 14.65 7.51 3.90
C ALA A 185 15.97 8.31 3.86
N TYR A 186 16.60 8.50 2.70
CA TYR A 186 17.88 9.20 2.55
C TYR A 186 17.69 10.73 2.47
N ARG A 187 18.41 11.48 3.34
CA ARG A 187 18.48 12.96 3.52
C ARG A 187 17.12 13.70 3.58
N SER A 188 16.56 13.82 4.78
CA SER A 188 15.29 14.50 5.10
C SER A 188 15.48 15.63 6.12
N PRO A 189 15.11 16.88 5.81
CA PRO A 189 14.45 17.76 6.77
C PRO A 189 12.93 17.78 6.52
N LEU A 190 12.34 16.59 6.71
CA LEU A 190 10.91 16.21 6.65
C LEU A 190 10.26 16.30 5.25
N ILE A 191 11.02 15.96 4.20
CA ILE A 191 10.63 15.86 2.78
C ILE A 191 9.74 17.03 2.30
N ASP A 192 10.26 18.24 2.11
CA ASP A 192 10.93 19.03 3.14
C ASP A 192 9.89 20.03 3.67
N TYR A 193 9.02 19.49 4.54
CA TYR A 193 7.69 19.94 4.99
C TYR A 193 6.54 19.81 3.95
N LEU A 194 6.57 18.74 3.13
CA LEU A 194 5.44 18.14 2.38
C LEU A 194 4.65 19.03 1.39
N GLY A 195 5.34 19.97 0.71
CA GLY A 195 4.84 20.65 -0.50
C GLY A 195 4.60 19.70 -1.70
N SER A 196 4.30 20.23 -2.89
CA SER A 196 3.99 19.43 -4.11
C SER A 196 5.25 19.03 -4.91
N GLY A 197 5.21 17.88 -5.59
CA GLY A 197 6.24 17.47 -6.54
C GLY A 197 6.47 15.95 -6.60
N LEU A 198 7.29 15.50 -7.56
CA LEU A 198 7.46 14.07 -7.85
C LEU A 198 8.03 13.27 -6.67
N ARG A 199 8.96 13.85 -5.92
CA ARG A 199 9.50 13.23 -4.71
C ARG A 199 8.42 13.07 -3.63
N THR A 200 7.63 14.11 -3.36
CA THR A 200 6.55 14.04 -2.36
C THR A 200 5.48 13.04 -2.79
N ALA A 201 5.07 13.05 -4.06
CA ALA A 201 4.15 12.07 -4.61
C ALA A 201 4.71 10.64 -4.49
N GLY A 202 6.00 10.44 -4.78
CA GLY A 202 6.69 9.17 -4.61
C GLY A 202 6.74 8.71 -3.14
N PHE A 203 6.98 9.62 -2.20
CA PHE A 203 6.97 9.31 -0.76
C PHE A 203 5.59 8.81 -0.30
N TRP A 204 4.51 9.51 -0.68
CA TRP A 204 3.16 9.11 -0.28
C TRP A 204 2.77 7.75 -0.86
N ASN A 205 3.18 7.46 -2.10
CA ASN A 205 3.00 6.13 -2.69
C ASN A 205 3.80 5.06 -1.96
N TYR A 206 5.10 5.28 -1.72
CA TYR A 206 5.92 4.38 -0.92
C TYR A 206 5.29 4.09 0.45
N LEU A 207 4.85 5.12 1.17
CA LEU A 207 4.26 4.96 2.50
C LEU A 207 3.03 4.05 2.45
N ARG A 208 2.15 4.21 1.46
CA ARG A 208 0.97 3.35 1.30
C ARG A 208 1.32 1.92 0.90
N GLU A 209 2.35 1.73 0.08
CA GLU A 209 2.87 0.40 -0.26
C GLU A 209 3.46 -0.30 0.97
N ASP A 210 4.20 0.43 1.82
CA ASP A 210 4.75 -0.10 3.08
C ASP A 210 3.63 -0.41 4.08
N ILE A 211 2.62 0.47 4.21
CA ILE A 211 1.40 0.21 5.01
C ILE A 211 0.70 -1.06 4.49
N THR A 212 0.52 -1.19 3.19
CA THR A 212 -0.14 -2.36 2.59
C THR A 212 0.61 -3.63 2.96
N PHE A 213 1.92 -3.65 2.75
CA PHE A 213 2.76 -4.79 3.13
C PHE A 213 2.67 -5.12 4.63
N SER A 214 2.77 -4.10 5.48
CA SER A 214 2.68 -4.23 6.93
C SER A 214 1.34 -4.78 7.40
N LEU A 215 0.23 -4.42 6.74
CA LEU A 215 -1.10 -4.97 7.03
C LEU A 215 -1.22 -6.44 6.60
N PHE A 216 -0.63 -6.82 5.47
CA PHE A 216 -0.58 -8.22 5.03
C PHE A 216 0.25 -9.09 5.98
N GLN A 217 1.44 -8.64 6.35
CA GLN A 217 2.37 -9.42 7.16
C GLN A 217 2.17 -9.24 8.67
N ARG A 218 1.33 -8.28 9.09
CA ARG A 218 1.16 -7.86 10.48
C ARG A 218 2.50 -7.52 11.13
N CYS A 219 3.31 -6.73 10.44
CA CYS A 219 4.62 -6.28 10.90
C CYS A 219 4.73 -4.76 10.83
N PRO A 220 5.59 -4.13 11.63
CA PRO A 220 5.82 -2.69 11.56
C PRO A 220 6.26 -2.22 10.16
N LEU A 221 6.13 -0.92 9.91
CA LEU A 221 6.66 -0.31 8.68
C LEU A 221 8.18 -0.40 8.64
N LYS A 222 8.75 -0.35 7.43
CA LYS A 222 10.20 -0.20 7.25
C LYS A 222 10.64 1.22 7.63
N ILE A 223 9.78 2.20 7.37
CA ILE A 223 10.03 3.60 7.72
C ILE A 223 9.60 3.94 9.15
N ASP A 224 10.48 4.63 9.87
CA ASP A 224 10.12 5.28 11.13
C ASP A 224 9.52 6.67 10.87
N LEU A 225 8.32 6.88 11.42
CA LEU A 225 7.47 8.06 11.27
C LEU A 225 7.38 8.93 12.53
N ASP A 226 8.07 8.58 13.62
CA ASP A 226 7.98 9.31 14.88
C ASP A 226 8.42 10.78 14.72
N GLN A 227 9.41 11.00 13.86
CA GLN A 227 9.95 12.33 13.56
C GLN A 227 9.15 13.08 12.49
N MET A 228 8.22 12.42 11.77
CA MET A 228 7.42 13.06 10.71
C MET A 228 6.25 13.84 11.31
N PRO A 229 6.16 15.17 11.15
CA PRO A 229 5.06 15.96 11.71
C PRO A 229 3.74 15.58 11.03
N LEU A 230 2.66 15.64 11.80
CA LEU A 230 1.32 15.58 11.20
C LEU A 230 1.05 16.91 10.46
N LEU A 231 0.44 16.82 9.28
CA LEU A 231 -0.01 17.98 8.54
C LEU A 231 -1.11 18.69 9.34
N SER A 232 -0.85 19.95 9.74
CA SER A 232 -1.79 20.76 10.54
C SER A 232 -2.72 21.62 9.69
N GLN A 233 -2.43 21.79 8.39
CA GLN A 233 -3.28 22.52 7.44
C GLN A 233 -3.58 21.64 6.23
N HIS A 234 -4.85 21.53 5.88
CA HIS A 234 -5.33 20.73 4.76
C HIS A 234 -5.84 21.62 3.64
N HIS A 235 -4.97 21.96 2.69
CA HIS A 235 -5.35 22.78 1.54
C HIS A 235 -6.16 22.01 0.49
N THR A 236 -6.07 20.67 0.49
CA THR A 236 -6.80 19.80 -0.43
C THR A 236 -7.36 18.59 0.29
N ASP A 237 -8.36 17.94 -0.29
CA ASP A 237 -8.90 16.69 0.27
C ASP A 237 -7.83 15.58 0.36
N HIS A 238 -6.88 15.55 -0.58
CA HIS A 238 -5.77 14.61 -0.57
C HIS A 238 -4.86 14.76 0.67
N SER A 239 -4.71 15.99 1.18
CA SER A 239 -3.96 16.25 2.41
C SER A 239 -4.57 15.49 3.59
N TYR A 240 -5.90 15.34 3.68
CA TYR A 240 -6.53 14.58 4.77
C TYR A 240 -6.20 13.09 4.67
N LEU A 241 -6.20 12.52 3.46
CA LEU A 241 -5.76 11.14 3.22
C LEU A 241 -4.28 10.95 3.61
N ASN A 242 -3.43 11.90 3.27
CA ASN A 242 -2.02 11.90 3.65
C ASN A 242 -1.84 11.93 5.18
N THR A 243 -2.59 12.77 5.90
CA THR A 243 -2.54 12.83 7.37
C THR A 243 -2.95 11.50 8.01
N VAL A 244 -4.06 10.89 7.58
CA VAL A 244 -4.48 9.60 8.16
C VAL A 244 -3.53 8.47 7.78
N SER A 245 -2.84 8.55 6.64
CA SER A 245 -1.76 7.60 6.28
C SER A 245 -0.61 7.66 7.29
N LEU A 246 -0.19 8.86 7.71
CA LEU A 246 0.82 9.02 8.76
C LEU A 246 0.34 8.49 10.12
N ILE A 247 -0.91 8.79 10.49
CA ILE A 247 -1.51 8.30 11.74
C ILE A 247 -1.56 6.78 11.74
N LEU A 248 -2.03 6.16 10.65
CA LEU A 248 -2.06 4.72 10.48
C LEU A 248 -0.66 4.11 10.58
N GLY A 249 0.33 4.72 9.92
CA GLY A 249 1.70 4.24 9.98
C GLY A 249 2.30 4.28 11.40
N ARG A 250 2.00 5.32 12.18
CA ARG A 250 2.40 5.40 13.60
C ARG A 250 1.70 4.35 14.46
N ILE A 251 0.39 4.12 14.23
CA ILE A 251 -0.37 3.07 14.89
C ILE A 251 0.21 1.69 14.57
N ILE A 252 0.51 1.40 13.31
CA ILE A 252 1.17 0.17 12.87
C ILE A 252 2.52 0.00 13.57
N ASN A 253 3.37 1.03 13.55
CA ASN A 253 4.71 0.97 14.16
C ASN A 253 4.68 0.73 15.66
N ALA A 254 3.68 1.25 16.37
CA ALA A 254 3.52 1.04 17.80
C ALA A 254 2.91 -0.34 18.08
N CYS A 255 1.76 -0.64 17.48
CA CYS A 255 0.98 -1.83 17.82
C CYS A 255 1.55 -3.12 17.25
N PHE A 256 2.18 -3.12 16.07
CA PHE A 256 2.74 -4.36 15.50
C PHE A 256 4.17 -4.64 16.00
N SER A 257 4.73 -3.75 16.83
CA SER A 257 6.03 -3.97 17.47
C SER A 257 5.90 -4.63 18.84
N SER A 258 4.90 -4.27 19.61
CA SER A 258 4.62 -4.82 20.93
C SER A 258 3.25 -4.39 21.42
N THR A 259 2.80 -4.98 22.53
CA THR A 259 1.66 -4.47 23.29
C THR A 259 1.96 -3.05 23.77
N ILE A 260 1.06 -2.11 23.48
CA ILE A 260 1.24 -0.71 23.85
C ILE A 260 0.70 -0.41 25.26
N THR A 261 1.25 0.62 25.91
CA THR A 261 0.72 1.12 27.18
C THR A 261 -0.59 1.88 26.98
N GLU A 262 -1.39 2.02 28.04
CA GLU A 262 -2.61 2.84 28.03
C GLU A 262 -2.33 4.30 27.64
N GLN A 263 -1.16 4.83 28.03
CA GLN A 263 -0.73 6.18 27.65
C GLN A 263 -0.46 6.27 26.14
N THR A 264 0.30 5.33 25.59
CA THR A 264 0.57 5.25 24.14
C THR A 264 -0.72 5.08 23.35
N TRP A 265 -1.61 4.20 23.81
CA TRP A 265 -2.94 4.00 23.21
C TRP A 265 -3.72 5.32 23.17
N THR A 266 -3.74 6.05 24.29
CA THR A 266 -4.46 7.33 24.39
C THR A 266 -3.90 8.37 23.44
N VAL A 267 -2.58 8.48 23.31
CA VAL A 267 -1.94 9.42 22.36
C VAL A 267 -2.33 9.10 20.91
N LEU A 268 -2.28 7.83 20.52
CA LEU A 268 -2.63 7.40 19.16
C LEU A 268 -4.13 7.58 18.87
N PHE A 269 -4.99 7.26 19.84
CA PHE A 269 -6.42 7.50 19.75
C PHE A 269 -6.74 9.00 19.61
N ASP A 270 -6.12 9.84 20.44
CA ASP A 270 -6.34 11.28 20.41
C ASP A 270 -5.89 11.92 19.09
N MET A 271 -4.80 11.43 18.50
CA MET A 271 -4.37 11.80 17.14
C MET A 271 -5.45 11.48 16.10
N LEU A 272 -5.97 10.25 16.09
CA LEU A 272 -7.01 9.83 15.16
C LEU A 272 -8.33 10.58 15.38
N ARG A 273 -8.71 10.79 16.64
CA ARG A 273 -9.91 11.55 17.02
C ARG A 273 -9.81 13.00 16.55
N SER A 274 -8.68 13.66 16.80
CA SER A 274 -8.45 15.05 16.39
C SER A 274 -8.56 15.19 14.88
N TRP A 275 -7.92 14.30 14.11
CA TRP A 275 -8.04 14.30 12.65
C TRP A 275 -9.48 14.04 12.20
N SER A 276 -10.20 13.09 12.83
CA SER A 276 -11.59 12.79 12.48
C SER A 276 -12.54 13.96 12.77
N ALA A 277 -12.30 14.73 13.84
CA ALA A 277 -13.11 15.88 14.21
C ALA A 277 -12.90 17.08 13.27
N ASP A 278 -11.73 17.17 12.64
CA ASP A 278 -11.39 18.23 11.67
C ASP A 278 -11.90 17.94 10.24
N LEU A 279 -12.42 16.73 9.99
CA LEU A 279 -12.92 16.36 8.66
C LEU A 279 -14.10 17.25 8.23
N PRO A 280 -14.03 17.89 7.05
CA PRO A 280 -15.15 18.60 6.47
C PRO A 280 -16.33 17.65 6.19
N ALA A 281 -17.56 18.17 6.24
CA ALA A 281 -18.77 17.35 6.07
C ALA A 281 -18.81 16.53 4.77
N ARG A 282 -18.12 16.98 3.71
CA ARG A 282 -18.00 16.29 2.41
C ARG A 282 -17.21 14.97 2.47
N PHE A 283 -16.46 14.71 3.54
CA PHE A 283 -15.80 13.42 3.77
C PHE A 283 -16.74 12.36 4.33
N ARG A 284 -17.95 12.74 4.77
CA ARG A 284 -18.97 11.77 5.17
C ARG A 284 -19.56 11.10 3.92
N PRO A 285 -19.97 9.83 3.99
CA PRO A 285 -20.77 9.21 2.95
C PRO A 285 -21.99 10.09 2.65
N PHE A 286 -22.23 10.35 1.36
CA PHE A 286 -23.44 11.08 0.96
C PHE A 286 -24.67 10.17 0.93
N SER A 287 -24.44 8.85 0.92
CA SER A 287 -25.48 7.84 1.07
C SER A 287 -24.89 6.57 1.68
N ARG A 288 -25.72 5.85 2.41
CA ARG A 288 -25.45 4.52 2.93
C ARG A 288 -26.71 3.68 2.80
N GLU A 289 -26.54 2.47 2.30
CA GLU A 289 -27.58 1.47 2.24
C GLU A 289 -27.09 0.22 2.99
N ASP A 290 -27.65 0.05 4.20
CA ASP A 290 -27.53 -1.21 4.91
C ASP A 290 -28.52 -2.18 4.25
N ARG A 291 -27.98 -3.03 3.39
CA ARG A 291 -28.79 -4.00 2.67
C ARG A 291 -29.36 -5.02 3.68
N GLY A 292 -30.67 -4.96 3.92
CA GLY A 292 -31.37 -5.72 4.96
C GLY A 292 -31.37 -7.26 4.80
N LEU A 293 -32.07 -7.93 5.72
CA LEU A 293 -32.26 -9.40 5.89
C LEU A 293 -31.78 -10.24 4.69
N GLY A 294 -30.48 -10.57 4.66
CA GLY A 294 -29.88 -11.47 3.69
C GLY A 294 -28.78 -10.88 2.78
N LEU A 295 -28.35 -9.63 2.96
CA LEU A 295 -27.29 -9.04 2.13
C LEU A 295 -25.96 -8.82 2.87
N THR A 296 -24.90 -8.93 2.08
CA THR A 296 -23.60 -9.48 2.45
C THR A 296 -22.53 -8.41 2.73
N LEU A 297 -22.70 -7.18 2.27
CA LEU A 297 -21.87 -6.03 2.61
C LEU A 297 -22.71 -4.73 2.48
N PRO A 298 -22.47 -3.70 3.30
CA PRO A 298 -23.16 -2.41 3.13
C PRO A 298 -22.73 -1.72 1.83
N SER A 299 -23.61 -0.90 1.26
CA SER A 299 -23.22 0.02 0.19
C SER A 299 -22.99 1.41 0.77
N ILE A 300 -21.78 1.94 0.61
CA ILE A 300 -21.34 3.21 1.22
C ILE A 300 -20.77 4.09 0.11
N TRP A 301 -21.48 5.18 -0.21
CA TRP A 301 -21.10 6.06 -1.31
C TRP A 301 -20.38 7.30 -0.80
N MET A 302 -19.14 7.45 -1.29
CA MET A 302 -18.25 8.56 -0.95
C MET A 302 -18.16 9.52 -2.13
N LEU A 303 -18.02 10.81 -1.85
CA LEU A 303 -18.01 11.83 -2.90
C LEU A 303 -16.81 11.70 -3.84
N ARG A 304 -15.65 11.27 -3.32
CA ARG A 304 -14.40 11.12 -4.09
C ARG A 304 -13.59 9.89 -3.66
N GLU A 305 -12.70 9.43 -4.53
CA GLU A 305 -11.80 8.31 -4.29
C GLU A 305 -10.92 8.51 -3.04
N CYS A 306 -10.32 9.70 -2.88
CA CYS A 306 -9.50 10.01 -1.70
C CYS A 306 -10.31 10.02 -0.39
N HIS A 307 -11.62 10.31 -0.43
CA HIS A 307 -12.50 10.23 0.74
C HIS A 307 -12.74 8.78 1.14
N ALA A 308 -12.99 7.90 0.15
CA ALA A 308 -13.15 6.47 0.36
C ALA A 308 -11.91 5.85 1.02
N SER A 309 -10.71 6.16 0.50
CA SER A 309 -9.47 5.64 1.07
C SER A 309 -9.11 6.27 2.41
N ALA A 310 -9.44 7.55 2.64
CA ALA A 310 -9.26 8.15 3.97
C ALA A 310 -10.13 7.44 5.02
N LEU A 311 -11.36 7.07 4.65
CA LEU A 311 -12.24 6.29 5.49
C LEU A 311 -11.72 4.87 5.71
N HIS A 312 -11.18 4.20 4.67
CA HIS A 312 -10.51 2.90 4.85
C HIS A 312 -9.41 2.99 5.90
N TYR A 313 -8.52 3.97 5.81
CA TYR A 313 -7.39 4.08 6.74
C TYR A 313 -7.87 4.44 8.15
N ARG A 314 -8.91 5.27 8.29
CA ARG A 314 -9.57 5.50 9.59
C ARG A 314 -10.08 4.19 10.21
N LEU A 315 -10.78 3.36 9.43
CA LEU A 315 -11.33 2.09 9.90
C LEU A 315 -10.23 1.10 10.30
N VAL A 316 -9.12 1.04 9.56
CA VAL A 316 -7.95 0.23 9.94
C VAL A 316 -7.33 0.73 11.24
N CYS A 317 -7.17 2.05 11.42
CA CYS A 317 -6.69 2.62 12.68
C CYS A 317 -7.58 2.22 13.86
N VAL A 318 -8.91 2.30 13.69
CA VAL A 318 -9.87 1.86 14.70
C VAL A 318 -9.70 0.37 14.99
N ALA A 319 -9.59 -0.47 13.96
CA ALA A 319 -9.45 -1.91 14.13
C ALA A 319 -8.17 -2.29 14.90
N ILE A 320 -7.02 -1.71 14.54
CA ILE A 320 -5.74 -1.97 15.23
C ILE A 320 -5.80 -1.49 16.69
N LEU A 321 -6.33 -0.28 16.95
CA LEU A 321 -6.47 0.22 18.32
C LEU A 321 -7.47 -0.62 19.12
N CYS A 322 -8.54 -1.12 18.49
CA CYS A 322 -9.53 -2.00 19.11
C CYS A 322 -8.89 -3.33 19.52
N ALA A 323 -8.00 -3.88 18.68
CA ALA A 323 -7.22 -5.09 18.96
C ALA A 323 -6.38 -4.99 20.25
N GLN A 324 -5.99 -3.79 20.69
CA GLN A 324 -5.28 -3.58 21.95
C GLN A 324 -6.08 -2.80 23.01
N ALA A 325 -7.39 -2.58 22.81
CA ALA A 325 -8.20 -1.77 23.70
C ALA A 325 -8.68 -2.54 24.95
N THR A 326 -8.71 -1.84 26.09
CA THR A 326 -9.50 -2.23 27.26
C THR A 326 -11.00 -2.05 26.99
N PRO A 327 -11.92 -2.68 27.76
CA PRO A 327 -13.37 -2.49 27.57
C PRO A 327 -13.82 -1.02 27.60
N LYS A 328 -13.18 -0.20 28.46
CA LYS A 328 -13.43 1.25 28.53
C LYS A 328 -13.05 1.96 27.23
N ASN A 329 -11.96 1.55 26.59
CA ASN A 329 -11.44 2.17 25.37
C ASN A 329 -12.19 1.74 24.11
N VAL A 330 -12.78 0.55 24.09
CA VAL A 330 -13.71 0.13 23.01
C VAL A 330 -14.87 1.11 22.88
N ALA A 331 -15.42 1.59 24.01
CA ALA A 331 -16.52 2.56 24.00
C ALA A 331 -16.11 3.90 23.36
N LYS A 332 -14.85 4.33 23.52
CA LYS A 332 -14.32 5.54 22.87
C LYS A 332 -14.18 5.35 21.36
N LEU A 333 -13.66 4.21 20.91
CA LEU A 333 -13.46 3.90 19.49
C LEU A 333 -14.77 3.90 18.70
N ARG A 334 -15.87 3.46 19.31
CA ARG A 334 -17.19 3.49 18.69
C ARG A 334 -17.64 4.87 18.23
N GLN A 335 -17.20 5.93 18.92
CA GLN A 335 -17.55 7.31 18.55
C GLN A 335 -16.92 7.73 17.22
N LEU A 336 -15.91 6.99 16.75
CA LEU A 336 -15.25 7.21 15.46
C LEU A 336 -15.89 6.40 14.33
N LEU A 337 -16.94 5.62 14.59
CA LEU A 337 -17.69 4.87 13.58
C LEU A 337 -19.01 5.58 13.25
N GLU A 338 -19.39 5.54 11.97
CA GLU A 338 -20.63 6.16 11.47
C GLU A 338 -21.81 5.19 11.58
N HIS A 339 -22.09 4.78 12.81
CA HIS A 339 -23.21 3.89 13.12
C HIS A 339 -24.09 4.50 14.21
N ASP A 340 -25.39 4.58 13.92
CA ASP A 340 -26.39 5.18 14.78
C ASP A 340 -26.72 4.20 15.93
N HIS A 341 -25.88 4.18 16.97
CA HIS A 341 -26.01 3.38 18.21
C HIS A 341 -26.24 1.85 18.09
N LYS A 342 -26.33 1.27 16.88
CA LYS A 342 -26.69 -0.13 16.60
C LYS A 342 -25.55 -1.14 16.73
N ILE A 343 -24.29 -0.72 16.66
CA ILE A 343 -23.16 -1.62 16.96
C ILE A 343 -23.25 -1.96 18.45
N GLY A 344 -23.04 -3.22 18.83
CA GLY A 344 -22.94 -3.60 20.24
C GLY A 344 -21.61 -3.17 20.88
N GLY A 345 -21.50 -3.32 22.20
CA GLY A 345 -20.41 -2.75 23.00
C GLY A 345 -19.09 -3.50 22.92
N THR A 346 -19.03 -4.66 22.25
CA THR A 346 -17.85 -5.53 22.33
C THR A 346 -16.81 -5.20 21.28
N LYS A 347 -15.59 -5.70 21.52
CA LYS A 347 -14.45 -5.54 20.63
C LYS A 347 -14.71 -6.21 19.27
N GLU A 348 -15.33 -7.39 19.30
CA GLU A 348 -15.66 -8.21 18.13
C GLU A 348 -16.64 -7.48 17.22
N GLU A 349 -17.66 -6.82 17.79
CA GLU A 349 -18.67 -6.09 17.02
C GLU A 349 -18.08 -4.84 16.37
N VAL A 350 -17.18 -4.13 17.06
CA VAL A 350 -16.44 -2.99 16.50
C VAL A 350 -15.52 -3.44 15.35
N LEU A 351 -14.80 -4.55 15.53
CA LEU A 351 -13.92 -5.10 14.52
C LEU A 351 -14.68 -5.60 13.27
N GLU A 352 -15.79 -6.31 13.47
CA GLU A 352 -16.65 -6.76 12.38
C GLU A 352 -17.25 -5.58 11.62
N ALA A 353 -17.74 -4.54 12.32
CA ALA A 353 -18.24 -3.33 11.67
C ALA A 353 -17.18 -2.64 10.81
N CYS A 354 -15.92 -2.58 11.29
CA CYS A 354 -14.81 -2.06 10.49
C CYS A 354 -14.58 -2.90 9.22
N GLY A 355 -14.59 -4.23 9.34
CA GLY A 355 -14.45 -5.14 8.19
C GLY A 355 -15.57 -4.98 7.16
N LEU A 356 -16.83 -4.97 7.60
CA LEU A 356 -17.99 -4.80 6.74
C LEU A 356 -17.99 -3.45 6.02
N ASP A 357 -17.78 -2.35 6.75
CA ASP A 357 -17.79 -1.01 6.18
C ASP A 357 -16.62 -0.83 5.20
N LEU A 358 -15.43 -1.30 5.54
CA LEU A 358 -14.25 -1.19 4.69
C LEU A 358 -14.46 -1.92 3.35
N CYS A 359 -14.94 -3.16 3.40
CA CYS A 359 -15.29 -3.92 2.20
C CYS A 359 -16.45 -3.25 1.43
N GLY A 360 -17.47 -2.76 2.15
CA GLY A 360 -18.59 -2.03 1.58
C GLY A 360 -18.16 -0.79 0.79
N ILE A 361 -17.30 0.06 1.37
CA ILE A 361 -16.73 1.24 0.72
C ILE A 361 -15.94 0.84 -0.53
N ALA A 362 -15.04 -0.14 -0.40
CA ALA A 362 -14.15 -0.56 -1.50
C ALA A 362 -14.96 -1.02 -2.72
N PHE A 363 -15.94 -1.89 -2.46
CA PHE A 363 -16.73 -2.50 -3.54
C PHE A 363 -17.88 -1.63 -4.04
N THR A 364 -18.34 -0.65 -3.25
CA THR A 364 -19.30 0.37 -3.71
C THR A 364 -18.62 1.37 -4.62
N ALA A 365 -17.42 1.86 -4.24
CA ALA A 365 -16.64 2.75 -5.09
C ALA A 365 -16.32 2.07 -6.42
N ASN A 366 -15.83 0.82 -6.37
CA ASN A 366 -15.49 0.01 -7.55
C ASN A 366 -14.55 0.73 -8.54
N MET A 367 -13.71 1.64 -8.01
CA MET A 367 -12.71 2.38 -8.78
C MET A 367 -11.34 1.72 -8.59
N PRO A 368 -10.54 1.53 -9.66
CA PRO A 368 -9.22 0.91 -9.56
C PRO A 368 -8.29 1.56 -8.51
N ALA A 369 -8.26 2.90 -8.47
CA ALA A 369 -7.42 3.64 -7.53
C ALA A 369 -7.79 3.34 -6.06
N VAL A 370 -9.08 3.23 -5.75
CA VAL A 370 -9.57 2.86 -4.41
C VAL A 370 -9.27 1.39 -4.11
N LEU A 371 -9.56 0.48 -5.05
CA LEU A 371 -9.42 -0.97 -4.85
C LEU A 371 -7.96 -1.40 -4.63
N VAL A 372 -7.02 -0.91 -5.45
CA VAL A 372 -5.59 -1.21 -5.31
C VAL A 372 -5.07 -0.81 -3.94
N ASN A 373 -5.48 0.37 -3.45
CA ASN A 373 -5.07 0.88 -2.14
C ASN A 373 -5.87 0.26 -0.96
N ALA A 374 -6.96 -0.47 -1.25
CA ALA A 374 -7.78 -1.14 -0.26
C ALA A 374 -7.36 -2.59 0.03
N PHE A 375 -6.52 -3.23 -0.80
CA PHE A 375 -6.16 -4.64 -0.59
C PHE A 375 -5.48 -4.92 0.75
N GLY A 376 -4.53 -4.08 1.19
CA GLY A 376 -3.94 -4.19 2.53
C GLY A 376 -4.97 -3.96 3.66
N PRO A 377 -5.74 -2.87 3.62
CA PRO A 377 -6.86 -2.64 4.54
C PRO A 377 -7.85 -3.81 4.62
N ILE A 378 -8.24 -4.41 3.48
CA ILE A 378 -9.12 -5.59 3.40
C ILE A 378 -8.44 -6.80 4.02
N ALA A 379 -7.17 -7.06 3.70
CA ALA A 379 -6.40 -8.18 4.24
C ALA A 379 -6.39 -8.20 5.77
N PHE A 380 -6.33 -7.03 6.38
CA PHE A 380 -6.37 -6.89 7.82
C PHE A 380 -7.80 -6.96 8.39
N CYS A 381 -8.70 -6.10 7.93
CA CYS A 381 -10.00 -5.91 8.59
C CYS A 381 -11.04 -6.98 8.23
N ALA A 382 -11.01 -7.54 7.01
CA ALA A 382 -12.02 -8.51 6.60
C ALA A 382 -11.93 -9.84 7.36
N ARG A 383 -10.80 -10.11 8.03
CA ARG A 383 -10.62 -11.27 8.92
C ARG A 383 -11.65 -11.31 10.04
N PHE A 384 -12.16 -10.16 10.47
CA PHE A 384 -13.10 -10.04 11.58
C PHE A 384 -14.58 -10.20 11.17
N ILE A 385 -14.87 -10.38 9.88
CA ILE A 385 -16.23 -10.62 9.39
C ILE A 385 -16.66 -12.04 9.80
N ARG A 386 -17.80 -12.17 10.48
CA ARG A 386 -18.29 -13.45 11.01
C ARG A 386 -19.40 -14.05 10.16
N SER A 387 -20.23 -13.21 9.55
CA SER A 387 -21.32 -13.67 8.68
C SER A 387 -20.78 -14.37 7.44
N GLU A 388 -21.08 -15.67 7.29
CA GLU A 388 -20.66 -16.47 6.14
C GLU A 388 -21.10 -15.86 4.80
N ALA A 389 -22.33 -15.35 4.73
CA ALA A 389 -22.83 -14.69 3.53
C ALA A 389 -21.93 -13.48 3.16
N SER A 390 -21.50 -12.72 4.15
CA SER A 390 -20.61 -11.57 3.97
C SER A 390 -19.21 -12.00 3.52
N GLN A 391 -18.66 -13.05 4.12
CA GLN A 391 -17.39 -13.65 3.73
C GLN A 391 -17.40 -14.11 2.26
N GLN A 392 -18.46 -14.80 1.83
CA GLN A 392 -18.61 -15.25 0.44
C GLN A 392 -18.68 -14.09 -0.55
N GLU A 393 -19.36 -13.00 -0.19
CA GLU A 393 -19.38 -11.81 -1.03
C GLU A 393 -18.00 -11.15 -1.14
N VAL A 394 -17.26 -11.04 -0.03
CA VAL A 394 -15.87 -10.53 -0.07
C VAL A 394 -15.02 -11.37 -1.02
N ILE A 395 -15.07 -12.70 -0.93
CA ILE A 395 -14.36 -13.59 -1.85
C ILE A 395 -14.78 -13.32 -3.30
N ARG A 396 -16.08 -13.27 -3.57
CA ARG A 396 -16.63 -13.06 -4.92
C ARG A 396 -16.15 -11.75 -5.52
N ARG A 397 -16.18 -10.66 -4.75
CA ARG A 397 -15.75 -9.32 -5.18
C ARG A 397 -14.24 -9.24 -5.36
N LEU A 398 -13.44 -9.83 -4.47
CA LEU A 398 -11.98 -9.92 -4.64
C LEU A 398 -11.61 -10.69 -5.90
N MET A 399 -12.23 -11.85 -6.14
CA MET A 399 -11.98 -12.64 -7.35
C MET A 399 -12.35 -11.90 -8.64
N ALA A 400 -13.37 -11.05 -8.60
CA ALA A 400 -13.70 -10.18 -9.73
C ALA A 400 -12.62 -9.12 -10.02
N CYS A 401 -11.93 -8.62 -8.98
CA CYS A 401 -10.86 -7.62 -9.12
C CYS A 401 -9.66 -8.15 -9.90
N LYS A 402 -9.39 -9.46 -9.88
CA LYS A 402 -8.31 -10.07 -10.67
C LYS A 402 -8.39 -9.69 -12.14
N ARG A 403 -9.59 -9.70 -12.72
CA ARG A 403 -9.80 -9.44 -14.15
C ARG A 403 -9.59 -7.97 -14.52
N SER A 404 -9.98 -7.05 -13.64
CA SER A 404 -9.93 -5.61 -13.92
C SER A 404 -8.63 -4.93 -13.49
N ILE A 405 -7.96 -5.44 -12.45
CA ILE A 405 -6.78 -4.80 -11.82
C ILE A 405 -5.50 -5.65 -12.00
N GLY A 406 -5.64 -6.94 -12.33
CA GLY A 406 -4.51 -7.86 -12.47
C GLY A 406 -3.87 -8.28 -11.13
N TRP A 407 -4.37 -7.82 -9.99
CA TRP A 407 -3.81 -8.14 -8.67
C TRP A 407 -3.94 -9.64 -8.33
N PRO A 408 -2.91 -10.30 -7.80
CA PRO A 408 -2.96 -11.71 -7.39
C PRO A 408 -3.73 -11.89 -6.06
N VAL A 409 -5.06 -11.79 -6.13
CA VAL A 409 -5.95 -11.88 -4.96
C VAL A 409 -6.04 -13.28 -4.33
N GLN A 410 -5.47 -14.32 -4.96
CA GLN A 410 -5.57 -15.72 -4.51
C GLN A 410 -5.07 -15.89 -3.07
N ARG A 411 -3.89 -15.34 -2.78
CA ARG A 411 -3.28 -15.43 -1.46
C ARG A 411 -4.13 -14.71 -0.42
N LEU A 412 -4.59 -13.50 -0.73
CA LEU A 412 -5.50 -12.74 0.13
C LEU A 412 -6.78 -13.56 0.45
N VAL A 413 -7.41 -14.15 -0.57
CA VAL A 413 -8.61 -14.97 -0.39
C VAL A 413 -8.32 -16.19 0.49
N SER A 414 -7.23 -16.91 0.22
CA SER A 414 -6.80 -18.04 1.05
C SER A 414 -6.57 -17.62 2.49
N ASP A 415 -5.83 -16.54 2.73
CA ASP A 415 -5.49 -16.05 4.07
C ASP A 415 -6.75 -15.64 4.86
N LEU A 416 -7.76 -15.08 4.19
CA LEU A 416 -9.07 -14.76 4.77
C LEU A 416 -9.87 -16.03 5.10
N GLN A 417 -9.93 -16.99 4.18
CA GLN A 417 -10.63 -18.26 4.40
C GLN A 417 -10.05 -19.03 5.60
N HIS A 418 -8.73 -19.03 5.75
CA HIS A 418 -8.06 -19.63 6.92
C HIS A 418 -8.40 -18.89 8.23
N ALA A 419 -8.50 -17.55 8.20
CA ALA A 419 -8.90 -16.76 9.36
C ALA A 419 -10.32 -17.11 9.83
N TRP A 420 -11.24 -17.24 8.88
CA TRP A 420 -12.65 -17.50 9.15
C TRP A 420 -12.89 -18.93 9.60
N SER A 421 -12.15 -19.91 9.05
CA SER A 421 -12.27 -21.32 9.45
C SER A 421 -11.75 -21.56 10.87
N GLY A 422 -10.67 -20.90 11.29
CA GLY A 422 -10.14 -20.98 12.66
C GLY A 422 -11.07 -20.38 13.73
N SER A 423 -12.02 -19.52 13.34
CA SER A 423 -12.99 -18.93 14.25
C SER A 423 -14.15 -19.88 14.61
N SER A 424 -14.24 -21.05 13.95
CA SER A 424 -15.30 -22.05 14.18
C SER A 424 -15.02 -23.03 15.32
N SER A 425 -13.78 -23.08 15.84
CA SER A 425 -13.45 -23.79 17.09
C SER A 425 -13.40 -22.82 18.25
N ALA A 426 -14.45 -22.83 19.08
CA ALA A 426 -14.75 -21.86 20.11
C ALA A 426 -13.58 -21.53 21.09
N ASP A 427 -13.48 -20.24 21.40
CA ASP A 427 -12.89 -19.59 22.59
C ASP A 427 -11.37 -19.62 22.85
N SER A 428 -10.57 -20.48 22.20
CA SER A 428 -9.13 -20.56 22.55
C SER A 428 -8.18 -19.78 21.63
N GLN A 429 -8.54 -19.51 20.37
CA GLN A 429 -7.59 -19.00 19.36
C GLN A 429 -7.74 -17.50 19.03
N PHE A 430 -8.91 -16.90 19.27
CA PHE A 430 -9.12 -15.46 19.10
C PHE A 430 -8.25 -14.63 20.06
N ASN A 431 -8.04 -15.14 21.28
CA ASN A 431 -7.06 -14.60 22.21
C ASN A 431 -5.61 -14.79 21.75
N SER A 432 -5.30 -15.79 20.90
CA SER A 432 -3.94 -16.00 20.38
C SER A 432 -3.62 -15.05 19.23
N GLU A 433 -4.57 -14.76 18.33
CA GLU A 433 -4.36 -13.77 17.25
C GLU A 433 -4.31 -12.32 17.79
N LEU A 434 -5.02 -12.04 18.89
CA LEU A 434 -4.95 -10.75 19.61
C LEU A 434 -3.78 -10.63 20.58
N ARG A 435 -3.13 -11.75 20.99
CA ARG A 435 -1.91 -11.77 21.82
C ARG A 435 -0.63 -11.84 21.01
N LEU A 436 -0.72 -12.18 19.72
CA LEU A 436 0.37 -12.10 18.74
C LEU A 436 0.40 -10.73 18.03
N MET A 437 -0.57 -9.86 18.31
CA MET A 437 -0.52 -8.40 18.14
C MET A 437 -0.15 -7.75 19.47
#